data_AF-A0A1C5VIT0-F1
#
_entry.id   AF-A0A1C5VIT0-F1
#
_cell.length_a   1.000
_cell.length_b   1.000
_cell.length_c   1.000
_cell.angle_alpha   90.00
_cell.angle_beta   90.00
_cell.angle_gamma   90.00
#
_symmetry.space_group_name_H-M   'P 1'
#
loop_
_entity.id
_entity.type
_entity.pdbx_description
1 polymer ?
#
loop_
_entity_poly.entity_id
_entity_poly.type
_entity_poly.pdbx_seq_one_letter_code
_entity_poly.pdbx_strand_id
1 'polypeptide(L)'
;MKEKHLLTLLSIEAAACVLFCILQRSVSGFFSTIVAFPFEQLGVGLRALSLSGGAGNAAAILFYVLLSLIPAGIWLILKKKQKTMPIDFTLFLLSVLLFVVLYYMINPGLMGFAVPGTGKWSLGSTFYSVLLGYLLIRALLKYRNAGAKKLQEGLWLLLGAVNIVLVYGIFGQELGSLLLNLETVQKGNTGITLSDGFFAYSNLNTTYLFLFLRFVIHILPYVLNIIIVFLARRLLTAMREDLYREESVKTADKLARFCMWTLIVTIGLDAGFNLLQLFFQRQLYQMDYVVTVPVFSLAFVLAVLLFARYIREMQRLKADNDLFI
;
A
#
# COMPACT_ATOMS: atom_id res chain seq x y z
N MET A 1 6.92 -14.66 -11.55
CA MET A 1 5.75 -14.02 -12.19
C MET A 1 6.27 -13.22 -13.37
N LYS A 2 5.74 -13.34 -14.59
CA LYS A 2 6.21 -12.51 -15.71
C LYS A 2 5.78 -11.04 -15.49
N GLU A 3 6.53 -10.06 -15.98
CA GLU A 3 6.21 -8.63 -15.79
C GLU A 3 4.78 -8.28 -16.21
N LYS A 4 4.28 -8.89 -17.28
CA LYS A 4 2.89 -8.76 -17.74
C LYS A 4 1.87 -9.10 -16.65
N HIS A 5 2.09 -10.18 -15.89
CA HIS A 5 1.20 -10.56 -14.80
C HIS A 5 1.25 -9.57 -13.63
N LEU A 6 2.42 -8.98 -13.34
CA LEU A 6 2.49 -7.92 -12.33
C LEU A 6 1.69 -6.70 -12.79
N LEU A 7 1.84 -6.27 -14.05
CA LEU A 7 1.06 -5.15 -14.58
C LEU A 7 -0.45 -5.41 -14.49
N THR A 8 -0.92 -6.60 -14.88
CA THR A 8 -2.33 -6.97 -14.74
C THR A 8 -2.79 -6.93 -13.29
N LEU A 9 -1.98 -7.45 -12.36
CA LEU A 9 -2.29 -7.40 -10.93
C LEU A 9 -2.42 -5.96 -10.42
N LEU A 10 -1.46 -5.09 -10.78
CA LEU A 10 -1.46 -3.68 -10.41
C LEU A 10 -2.65 -2.93 -11.01
N SER A 11 -3.06 -3.25 -12.24
CA SER A 11 -4.26 -2.68 -12.85
C SER A 11 -5.55 -3.10 -12.13
N ILE A 12 -5.65 -4.37 -11.73
CA ILE A 12 -6.79 -4.88 -10.95
C ILE A 12 -6.83 -4.19 -9.58
N GLU A 13 -5.68 -4.07 -8.91
CA GLU A 13 -5.57 -3.37 -7.63
C GLU A 13 -5.98 -1.89 -7.75
N ALA A 14 -5.49 -1.19 -8.77
CA ALA A 14 -5.85 0.20 -9.03
C ALA A 14 -7.37 0.34 -9.21
N ALA A 15 -7.97 -0.52 -10.04
CA ALA A 15 -9.41 -0.52 -10.27
C ALA A 15 -10.20 -0.83 -8.97
N ALA A 16 -9.72 -1.78 -8.16
CA ALA A 16 -10.32 -2.12 -6.88
C ALA A 16 -10.21 -0.94 -5.88
N CYS A 17 -9.08 -0.25 -5.83
CA CYS A 17 -8.89 0.94 -4.98
C CYS A 17 -9.81 2.08 -5.40
N VAL A 18 -9.92 2.36 -6.69
CA VAL A 18 -10.83 3.39 -7.22
C VAL A 18 -12.28 3.02 -6.90
N LEU A 19 -12.68 1.78 -7.17
CA LEU A 19 -14.03 1.29 -6.84
C LEU A 19 -14.30 1.39 -5.33
N PHE A 20 -13.32 1.05 -4.50
CA PHE A 20 -13.41 1.15 -3.04
C PHE A 20 -13.63 2.60 -2.59
N CYS A 21 -12.83 3.56 -3.09
CA CYS A 21 -12.98 4.99 -2.80
C CYS A 21 -14.36 5.52 -3.22
N ILE A 22 -14.88 5.06 -4.37
CA ILE A 22 -16.23 5.45 -4.85
C ILE A 22 -17.32 4.85 -3.97
N LEU A 23 -17.25 3.54 -3.67
CA LEU A 23 -18.26 2.83 -2.87
C LEU A 23 -18.33 3.35 -1.43
N GLN A 24 -17.18 3.68 -0.84
CA GLN A 24 -17.13 4.29 0.49
C GLN A 24 -17.92 5.60 0.55
N ARG A 25 -17.98 6.35 -0.56
CA ARG A 25 -18.70 7.62 -0.66
C ARG A 25 -20.17 7.45 -1.06
N SER A 26 -20.48 6.51 -1.95
CA SER A 26 -21.83 6.34 -2.50
C SER A 26 -22.76 5.49 -1.64
N VAL A 27 -22.20 4.58 -0.84
CA VAL A 27 -22.97 3.69 0.03
C VAL A 27 -22.57 3.92 1.48
N SER A 28 -23.22 4.88 2.13
CA SER A 28 -23.04 5.13 3.56
C SER A 28 -23.29 3.85 4.35
N GLY A 29 -22.23 3.28 4.94
CA GLY A 29 -22.33 2.10 5.80
C GLY A 29 -21.99 0.75 5.16
N PHE A 30 -21.43 0.68 3.94
CA PHE A 30 -20.98 -0.60 3.35
C PHE A 30 -19.77 -1.19 4.10
N PHE A 31 -18.90 -0.33 4.63
CA PHE A 31 -17.90 -0.64 5.66
C PHE A 31 -17.38 0.63 6.34
N SER A 32 -16.97 0.50 7.59
CA SER A 32 -16.53 1.61 8.44
C SER A 32 -15.10 2.09 8.13
N THR A 33 -14.17 1.16 7.88
CA THR A 33 -12.75 1.44 7.58
C THR A 33 -12.15 0.34 6.72
N ILE A 34 -11.09 0.64 5.95
CA ILE A 34 -10.36 -0.37 5.14
C ILE A 34 -9.80 -1.52 5.98
N VAL A 35 -9.44 -1.23 7.22
CA VAL A 35 -8.85 -2.17 8.16
C VAL A 35 -9.90 -3.14 8.74
N ALA A 36 -11.18 -2.79 8.64
CA ALA A 36 -12.28 -3.68 9.02
C ALA A 36 -12.68 -4.65 7.90
N PHE A 37 -12.26 -4.41 6.66
CA PHE A 37 -12.45 -5.36 5.55
C PHE A 37 -11.46 -6.53 5.69
N PRO A 38 -11.83 -7.79 5.38
CA PRO A 38 -13.17 -8.26 5.04
C PRO A 38 -14.01 -8.67 6.26
N PHE A 39 -13.52 -8.45 7.48
CA PHE A 39 -14.14 -8.95 8.71
C PHE A 39 -15.56 -8.42 8.93
N GLU A 40 -15.79 -7.15 8.60
CA GLU A 40 -17.11 -6.51 8.70
C GLU A 40 -18.13 -7.17 7.77
N GLN A 41 -17.73 -7.46 6.51
CA GLN A 41 -18.60 -8.11 5.52
C GLN A 41 -18.90 -9.55 5.92
N LEU A 42 -17.88 -10.28 6.37
CA LEU A 42 -18.05 -11.63 6.88
C LEU A 42 -18.97 -11.64 8.10
N GLY A 43 -18.80 -10.68 9.03
CA GLY A 43 -19.65 -10.53 10.20
C GLY A 43 -21.12 -10.27 9.85
N VAL A 44 -21.39 -9.32 8.96
CA VAL A 44 -22.75 -9.02 8.47
C VAL A 44 -23.38 -10.23 7.79
N GLY A 45 -22.65 -10.91 6.91
CA GLY A 45 -23.13 -12.09 6.20
C GLY A 45 -23.44 -13.26 7.13
N LEU A 46 -22.54 -13.56 8.07
CA LEU A 46 -22.75 -14.60 9.08
C LEU A 46 -23.91 -14.27 10.02
N ARG A 47 -24.08 -13.00 10.40
CA ARG A 47 -25.24 -12.55 11.19
C ARG A 47 -26.55 -12.76 10.44
N ALA A 48 -26.62 -12.33 9.18
CA ALA A 48 -27.81 -12.50 8.35
C ALA A 48 -28.17 -13.98 8.18
N LEU A 49 -27.15 -14.83 7.98
CA LEU A 49 -27.33 -16.28 7.90
C LEU A 49 -27.79 -16.88 9.23
N SER A 50 -27.27 -16.40 10.37
CA SER A 50 -27.70 -16.86 11.69
C SER A 50 -29.16 -16.53 11.99
N LEU A 51 -29.63 -15.38 11.50
CA LEU A 51 -31.01 -14.91 11.69
C LEU A 51 -32.02 -15.49 10.69
N SER A 52 -31.59 -16.30 9.70
CA SER A 52 -32.49 -16.85 8.67
C SER A 52 -33.27 -18.10 9.09
N GLY A 53 -33.06 -18.60 10.31
CA GLY A 53 -33.74 -19.76 10.89
C GLY A 53 -32.78 -20.78 11.50
N GLY A 54 -33.29 -21.90 12.00
CA GLY A 54 -32.48 -22.91 12.70
C GLY A 54 -31.34 -23.52 11.86
N ALA A 55 -31.64 -23.88 10.60
CA ALA A 55 -30.63 -24.38 9.68
C ALA A 55 -29.59 -23.30 9.30
N GLY A 56 -30.05 -22.06 9.11
CA GLY A 56 -29.17 -20.90 8.87
C GLY A 56 -28.21 -20.67 10.04
N ASN A 57 -28.72 -20.72 11.28
CA ASN A 57 -27.89 -20.61 12.47
C ASN A 57 -26.82 -21.70 12.58
N ALA A 58 -27.18 -22.96 12.31
CA ALA A 58 -26.21 -24.05 12.27
C ALA A 58 -25.12 -23.82 11.21
N ALA A 59 -25.51 -23.38 10.01
CA ALA A 59 -24.57 -23.05 8.93
C ALA A 59 -23.67 -21.86 9.29
N ALA A 60 -24.21 -20.82 9.92
CA ALA A 60 -23.44 -19.66 10.36
C ALA A 60 -22.38 -20.05 11.41
N ILE A 61 -22.72 -20.88 12.39
CA ILE A 61 -21.77 -21.40 13.38
C ILE A 61 -20.67 -22.22 12.69
N LEU A 62 -21.03 -23.10 11.76
CA LEU A 62 -20.07 -23.90 11.01
C LEU A 62 -19.09 -23.01 10.24
N PHE A 63 -19.58 -22.06 9.44
CA PHE A 63 -18.72 -21.15 8.69
C PHE A 63 -17.86 -20.26 9.59
N TYR A 64 -18.42 -19.76 10.68
CA TYR A 64 -17.68 -18.98 11.67
C TYR A 64 -16.48 -19.75 12.23
N VAL A 65 -16.68 -21.01 12.63
CA VAL A 65 -15.60 -21.88 13.13
C VAL A 65 -14.59 -22.18 12.02
N LEU A 66 -15.05 -22.56 10.83
CA LEU A 66 -14.16 -22.87 9.71
C LEU A 66 -13.29 -21.67 9.30
N LEU A 67 -13.88 -20.48 9.19
CA LEU A 67 -13.15 -19.25 8.87
C LEU A 67 -12.10 -18.93 9.95
N SER A 68 -12.46 -19.06 11.22
CA SER A 68 -11.55 -18.83 12.35
C SER A 68 -10.37 -19.79 12.38
N LEU A 69 -10.56 -21.03 11.90
CA LEU A 69 -9.53 -22.06 11.85
C LEU A 69 -8.64 -21.99 10.60
N ILE A 70 -8.85 -21.06 9.67
CA ILE A 70 -8.01 -20.92 8.46
C ILE A 70 -6.52 -20.79 8.81
N PRO A 71 -6.07 -19.91 9.74
CA PRO A 71 -4.67 -19.82 10.12
C PRO A 71 -4.09 -21.14 10.64
N ALA A 72 -4.77 -21.83 11.56
CA ALA A 72 -4.36 -23.16 12.03
C ALA A 72 -4.35 -24.22 10.90
N GLY A 73 -5.29 -24.15 9.97
CA GLY A 73 -5.30 -24.98 8.75
C GLY A 73 -4.05 -24.77 7.88
N ILE A 74 -3.59 -23.52 7.75
CA ILE A 74 -2.34 -23.20 7.06
C ILE A 74 -1.15 -23.88 7.76
N TRP A 75 -1.12 -23.92 9.09
CA TRP A 75 -0.08 -24.64 9.83
C TRP A 75 -0.06 -26.13 9.49
N LEU A 76 -1.23 -26.78 9.41
CA LEU A 76 -1.33 -28.19 9.01
C LEU A 76 -0.80 -28.42 7.58
N ILE A 77 -1.11 -27.53 6.64
CA ILE A 77 -0.59 -27.60 5.27
C ILE A 77 0.94 -27.45 5.25
N LEU A 78 1.48 -26.54 6.06
CA LEU A 78 2.93 -26.32 6.17
C LEU A 78 3.63 -27.54 6.79
N LYS A 79 3.03 -28.15 7.82
CA LYS A 79 3.51 -29.38 8.44
C LYS A 79 3.53 -30.53 7.45
N LYS A 80 2.44 -30.74 6.72
CA LYS A 80 2.36 -31.76 5.65
C LYS A 80 3.42 -31.54 4.57
N LYS A 81 3.76 -30.30 4.25
CA LYS A 81 4.80 -29.94 3.27
C LYS A 81 6.22 -29.91 3.85
N GLN A 82 6.43 -30.24 5.13
CA GLN A 82 7.71 -30.14 5.84
C GLN A 82 8.36 -28.74 5.73
N LYS A 83 7.54 -27.69 5.75
CA LYS A 83 7.96 -26.27 5.65
C LYS A 83 7.67 -25.49 6.93
N THR A 84 7.51 -26.19 8.04
CA THR A 84 7.22 -25.58 9.35
C THR A 84 8.43 -24.85 9.89
N MET A 85 8.19 -23.66 10.43
CA MET A 85 9.15 -22.88 11.20
C MET A 85 8.63 -22.67 12.63
N PRO A 86 9.50 -22.39 13.62
CA PRO A 86 9.05 -22.13 15.00
C PRO A 86 8.03 -20.98 15.09
N ILE A 87 8.16 -19.95 14.25
CA ILE A 87 7.23 -18.83 14.21
C ILE A 87 5.81 -19.23 13.77
N ASP A 88 5.64 -20.39 13.13
CA ASP A 88 4.35 -20.86 12.61
C ASP A 88 3.36 -21.21 13.73
N PHE A 89 3.80 -21.34 14.99
CA PHE A 89 2.90 -21.43 16.14
C PHE A 89 2.03 -20.17 16.32
N THR A 90 2.48 -19.00 15.83
CA THR A 90 1.69 -17.76 15.80
C THR A 90 0.38 -17.92 15.02
N LEU A 91 0.30 -18.90 14.11
CA LEU A 91 -0.94 -19.21 13.39
C LEU A 91 -2.08 -19.67 14.32
N PHE A 92 -1.78 -20.34 15.43
CA PHE A 92 -2.81 -20.69 16.41
C PHE A 92 -3.34 -19.44 17.12
N LEU A 93 -2.44 -18.52 17.49
CA LEU A 93 -2.83 -17.21 18.04
C LEU A 93 -3.68 -16.43 17.04
N LEU A 94 -3.31 -16.41 15.76
CA LEU A 94 -4.10 -15.77 14.69
C LEU A 94 -5.48 -16.41 14.55
N SER A 95 -5.62 -17.72 14.74
CA SER A 95 -6.93 -18.38 14.73
C SER A 95 -7.81 -17.96 15.91
N VAL A 96 -7.24 -17.88 17.12
CA VAL A 96 -7.96 -17.36 18.31
C VAL A 96 -8.35 -15.90 18.10
N LEU A 97 -7.44 -15.08 17.57
CA LEU A 97 -7.71 -13.68 17.31
C LEU A 97 -8.80 -13.49 16.24
N LEU A 98 -8.74 -14.28 15.15
CA LEU A 98 -9.76 -14.25 14.09
C LEU A 98 -11.14 -14.65 14.63
N PHE A 99 -11.19 -15.64 15.53
CA PHE A 99 -12.42 -16.04 16.23
C PHE A 99 -13.02 -14.87 17.00
N VAL A 100 -12.22 -14.14 17.77
CA VAL A 100 -12.64 -12.96 18.54
C VAL A 100 -13.10 -11.83 17.62
N VAL A 101 -12.31 -11.51 16.59
CA VAL A 101 -12.62 -10.45 15.62
C VAL A 101 -13.96 -10.74 14.95
N LEU A 102 -14.15 -11.94 14.40
CA LEU A 102 -15.40 -12.31 13.74
C LEU A 102 -16.58 -12.34 14.70
N TYR A 103 -16.40 -12.79 15.96
CA TYR A 103 -17.47 -12.78 16.96
C TYR A 103 -18.05 -11.37 17.16
N TYR A 104 -17.18 -10.38 17.37
CA TYR A 104 -17.60 -9.00 17.56
C TYR A 104 -18.15 -8.38 16.26
N MET A 105 -17.62 -8.74 15.09
CA MET A 105 -18.17 -8.27 13.81
C MET A 105 -19.56 -8.84 13.51
N ILE A 106 -19.86 -10.07 13.95
CA ILE A 106 -21.20 -10.66 13.90
C ILE A 106 -22.13 -9.97 14.90
N ASN A 107 -21.63 -9.65 16.10
CA ASN A 107 -22.39 -9.07 17.20
C ASN A 107 -21.89 -7.66 17.57
N PRO A 108 -22.04 -6.67 16.66
CA PRO A 108 -21.50 -5.33 16.91
C PRO A 108 -22.14 -4.62 18.11
N GLY A 109 -23.34 -5.04 18.54
CA GLY A 109 -23.99 -4.51 19.74
C GLY A 109 -23.26 -4.86 21.06
N LEU A 110 -22.35 -5.84 21.04
CA LEU A 110 -21.50 -6.19 22.19
C LEU A 110 -20.21 -5.38 22.24
N MET A 111 -19.97 -4.50 21.26
CA MET A 111 -18.78 -3.66 21.20
C MET A 111 -18.89 -2.50 22.21
N GLY A 112 -18.57 -2.76 23.47
CA GLY A 112 -18.51 -1.76 24.54
C GLY A 112 -17.20 -0.95 24.56
N PHE A 113 -16.73 -0.46 23.42
CA PHE A 113 -15.49 0.34 23.37
C PHE A 113 -15.73 1.75 23.89
N ALA A 114 -14.80 2.26 24.70
CA ALA A 114 -14.89 3.58 25.33
C ALA A 114 -15.01 4.73 24.32
N VAL A 115 -14.45 4.58 23.12
CA VAL A 115 -14.53 5.57 22.04
C VAL A 115 -15.50 5.06 20.95
N PRO A 116 -16.63 5.74 20.73
CA PRO A 116 -17.59 5.35 19.70
C PRO A 116 -16.95 5.23 18.32
N GLY A 117 -17.35 4.20 17.56
CA GLY A 117 -16.86 3.98 16.18
C GLY A 117 -15.46 3.37 16.05
N THR A 118 -14.68 3.24 17.13
CA THR A 118 -13.30 2.72 17.06
C THR A 118 -13.20 1.20 17.12
N GLY A 119 -14.24 0.51 17.59
CA GLY A 119 -14.21 -0.93 17.85
C GLY A 119 -13.80 -1.76 16.63
N LYS A 120 -14.47 -1.55 15.49
CA LYS A 120 -14.19 -2.25 14.23
C LYS A 120 -12.75 -2.03 13.75
N TRP A 121 -12.29 -0.78 13.82
CA TRP A 121 -10.93 -0.40 13.45
C TRP A 121 -9.88 -1.04 14.36
N SER A 122 -10.11 -1.06 15.68
CA SER A 122 -9.18 -1.65 16.66
C SER A 122 -9.02 -3.17 16.46
N LEU A 123 -10.13 -3.87 16.20
CA LEU A 123 -10.13 -5.32 15.96
C LEU A 123 -9.37 -5.67 14.68
N GLY A 124 -9.70 -4.98 13.58
CA GLY A 124 -9.03 -5.17 12.30
C GLY A 124 -7.53 -4.87 12.38
N SER A 125 -7.16 -3.73 12.97
CA SER A 125 -5.76 -3.30 13.07
C SER A 125 -4.93 -4.24 13.93
N THR A 126 -5.50 -4.74 15.03
CA THR A 126 -4.85 -5.74 15.88
C THR A 126 -4.58 -7.02 15.11
N PHE A 127 -5.58 -7.55 14.39
CA PHE A 127 -5.39 -8.76 13.59
C PHE A 127 -4.35 -8.57 12.49
N TYR A 128 -4.45 -7.49 11.72
CA TYR A 128 -3.50 -7.20 10.65
C TYR A 128 -2.08 -6.98 11.17
N SER A 129 -1.90 -6.35 12.33
CA SER A 129 -0.59 -6.16 12.94
C SER A 129 0.08 -7.48 13.28
N VAL A 130 -0.66 -8.41 13.92
CA VAL A 130 -0.14 -9.76 14.25
C VAL A 130 0.14 -10.55 12.97
N LEU A 131 -0.74 -10.50 11.98
CA LEU A 131 -0.58 -11.20 10.70
C LEU A 131 0.65 -10.70 9.94
N LEU A 132 0.80 -9.39 9.80
CA LEU A 132 1.94 -8.78 9.11
C LEU A 132 3.24 -9.06 9.87
N GLY A 133 3.24 -8.95 11.20
CA GLY A 133 4.39 -9.32 12.03
C GLY A 133 4.82 -10.76 11.81
N TYR A 134 3.87 -11.70 11.83
CA TYR A 134 4.12 -13.11 11.51
C TYR A 134 4.74 -13.28 10.11
N LEU A 135 4.15 -12.68 9.07
CA LEU A 135 4.63 -12.80 7.69
C LEU A 135 6.04 -12.23 7.52
N LEU A 136 6.33 -11.08 8.13
CA LEU A 136 7.63 -10.41 8.08
C LEU A 136 8.70 -11.24 8.79
N ILE A 137 8.47 -11.67 10.03
CA ILE A 137 9.43 -12.51 10.77
C ILE A 137 9.68 -13.81 10.02
N ARG A 138 8.62 -14.44 9.49
CA ARG A 138 8.75 -15.66 8.71
C ARG A 138 9.56 -15.46 7.43
N ALA A 139 9.37 -14.34 6.73
CA ALA A 139 10.18 -13.99 5.57
C ALA A 139 11.65 -13.80 5.96
N LEU A 140 11.94 -13.06 7.04
CA LEU A 140 13.30 -12.88 7.56
C LEU A 140 13.98 -14.21 7.88
N LEU A 141 13.30 -15.10 8.60
CA LEU A 141 13.82 -16.44 8.92
C LEU A 141 14.07 -17.29 7.68
N LYS A 142 13.20 -17.18 6.66
CA LYS A 142 13.36 -17.89 5.38
C LYS A 142 14.60 -17.44 4.61
N TYR A 143 14.95 -16.17 4.66
CA TYR A 143 16.08 -15.60 3.91
C TYR A 143 17.38 -15.49 4.71
N ARG A 144 17.36 -15.73 6.03
CA ARG A 144 18.54 -15.62 6.93
C ARG A 144 19.80 -16.29 6.40
N ASN A 145 19.67 -17.52 5.91
CA ASN A 145 20.79 -18.33 5.39
C ASN A 145 20.60 -18.67 3.90
N ALA A 146 19.89 -17.81 3.16
CA ALA A 146 19.62 -18.05 1.75
C ALA A 146 20.86 -17.73 0.90
N GLY A 147 21.21 -18.61 -0.03
CA GLY A 147 22.24 -18.32 -1.04
C GLY A 147 21.79 -17.23 -2.02
N ALA A 148 22.74 -16.66 -2.76
CA ALA A 148 22.55 -15.51 -3.66
C ALA A 148 21.32 -15.64 -4.58
N LYS A 149 21.12 -16.80 -5.21
CA LYS A 149 19.97 -17.05 -6.11
C LYS A 149 18.62 -16.89 -5.40
N LYS A 150 18.48 -17.42 -4.18
CA LYS A 150 17.24 -17.31 -3.38
C LYS A 150 17.05 -15.87 -2.88
N LEU A 151 18.12 -15.19 -2.50
CA LEU A 151 18.06 -13.77 -2.11
C LEU A 151 17.59 -12.89 -3.27
N GLN A 152 18.11 -13.14 -4.48
CA GLN A 152 17.71 -12.42 -5.69
C GLN A 152 16.23 -12.65 -6.02
N GLU A 153 15.74 -13.88 -5.89
CA GLU A 153 14.31 -14.19 -6.01
C GLU A 153 13.47 -13.47 -4.94
N GLY A 154 13.96 -13.43 -3.70
CA GLY A 154 13.33 -12.70 -2.60
C GLY A 154 13.23 -11.20 -2.86
N LEU A 155 14.33 -10.57 -3.29
CA LEU A 155 14.37 -9.16 -3.65
C LEU A 155 13.46 -8.85 -4.84
N TRP A 156 13.43 -9.73 -5.85
CA TRP A 156 12.54 -9.61 -7.00
C TRP A 156 11.05 -9.65 -6.59
N LEU A 157 10.70 -10.49 -5.61
CA LEU A 157 9.35 -10.54 -5.02
C LEU A 157 9.05 -9.30 -4.16
N LEU A 158 10.00 -8.88 -3.33
CA LEU A 158 9.87 -7.70 -2.46
C LEU A 158 9.61 -6.44 -3.29
N LEU A 159 10.38 -6.24 -4.36
CA LEU A 159 10.17 -5.16 -5.32
C LEU A 159 8.77 -5.21 -5.94
N GLY A 160 8.27 -6.41 -6.27
CA GLY A 160 6.89 -6.56 -6.73
C GLY A 160 5.85 -6.16 -5.66
N ALA A 161 6.09 -6.51 -4.39
CA ALA A 161 5.23 -6.11 -3.28
C ALA A 161 5.27 -4.60 -3.00
N VAL A 162 6.43 -3.95 -3.18
CA VAL A 162 6.55 -2.49 -3.12
C VAL A 162 5.64 -1.83 -4.16
N ASN A 163 5.57 -2.33 -5.39
CA ASN A 163 4.65 -1.79 -6.39
C ASN A 163 3.18 -1.86 -5.98
N ILE A 164 2.76 -2.94 -5.32
CA ILE A 164 1.39 -3.07 -4.78
C ILE A 164 1.13 -1.93 -3.79
N VAL A 165 2.02 -1.74 -2.81
CA VAL A 165 1.91 -0.64 -1.83
C VAL A 165 1.89 0.74 -2.50
N LEU A 166 2.70 0.96 -3.54
CA LEU A 166 2.73 2.24 -4.27
C LEU A 166 1.42 2.50 -5.04
N VAL A 167 0.83 1.48 -5.66
CA VAL A 167 -0.47 1.60 -6.34
C VAL A 167 -1.58 1.92 -5.36
N TYR A 168 -1.61 1.24 -4.20
CA TYR A 168 -2.51 1.61 -3.11
C TYR A 168 -2.28 3.04 -2.61
N GLY A 169 -1.01 3.50 -2.51
CA GLY A 169 -0.69 4.89 -2.18
C GLY A 169 -1.37 5.88 -3.12
N ILE A 170 -1.31 5.64 -4.44
CA ILE A 170 -1.93 6.51 -5.46
C ILE A 170 -3.46 6.46 -5.39
N PHE A 171 -4.05 5.27 -5.58
CA PHE A 171 -5.49 5.12 -5.84
C PHE A 171 -6.33 4.91 -4.58
N GLY A 172 -5.71 4.47 -3.49
CA GLY A 172 -6.36 4.33 -2.19
C GLY A 172 -6.17 5.57 -1.34
N GLN A 173 -4.92 5.87 -0.97
CA GLN A 173 -4.63 6.93 0.01
C GLN A 173 -4.80 8.34 -0.58
N GLU A 174 -4.04 8.69 -1.63
CA GLU A 174 -4.05 10.06 -2.16
C GLU A 174 -5.39 10.39 -2.84
N LEU A 175 -5.96 9.46 -3.60
CA LEU A 175 -7.28 9.66 -4.20
C LEU A 175 -8.38 9.78 -3.12
N GLY A 176 -8.36 8.92 -2.10
CA GLY A 176 -9.29 9.00 -0.98
C GLY A 176 -9.18 10.33 -0.24
N SER A 177 -7.95 10.78 0.02
CA SER A 177 -7.66 12.09 0.64
C SER A 177 -8.18 13.25 -0.21
N LEU A 178 -7.93 13.24 -1.52
CA LEU A 178 -8.46 14.26 -2.43
C LEU A 178 -10.00 14.33 -2.35
N LEU A 179 -10.68 13.17 -2.44
CA LEU A 179 -12.14 13.12 -2.40
C LEU A 179 -12.73 13.62 -1.07
N LEU A 180 -12.09 13.29 0.05
CA LEU A 180 -12.47 13.75 1.39
C LEU A 180 -12.26 15.25 1.56
N ASN A 181 -11.12 15.77 1.09
CA ASN A 181 -10.83 17.21 1.16
C ASN A 181 -11.80 18.02 0.30
N LEU A 182 -12.12 17.55 -0.92
CA LEU A 182 -13.14 18.18 -1.77
C LEU A 182 -14.50 18.26 -1.06
N GLU A 183 -14.93 17.18 -0.41
CA GLU A 183 -16.18 17.16 0.35
C GLU A 183 -16.15 18.09 1.56
N THR A 184 -15.01 18.16 2.26
CA THR A 184 -14.80 19.03 3.41
C THR A 184 -14.88 20.51 3.03
N VAL A 185 -14.21 20.90 1.94
CA VAL A 185 -14.31 22.28 1.40
C VAL A 185 -15.75 22.60 1.00
N GLN A 186 -16.44 21.68 0.33
CA GLN A 186 -17.81 21.90 -0.12
C GLN A 186 -18.79 22.07 1.05
N LYS A 187 -18.71 21.22 2.08
CA LYS A 187 -19.60 21.27 3.26
C LYS A 187 -19.24 22.39 4.24
N GLY A 188 -17.96 22.76 4.33
CA GLY A 188 -17.49 23.82 5.22
C GLY A 188 -17.77 25.24 4.72
N ASN A 189 -18.13 25.41 3.44
CA ASN A 189 -18.26 26.72 2.78
C ASN A 189 -19.65 26.92 2.12
N THR A 190 -20.71 26.44 2.77
CA THR A 190 -22.11 26.52 2.29
C THR A 190 -22.71 27.93 2.25
N GLY A 191 -22.01 28.94 2.78
CA GLY A 191 -22.44 30.35 2.78
C GLY A 191 -22.17 31.12 1.47
N ILE A 192 -21.57 30.47 0.47
CA ILE A 192 -21.33 31.06 -0.85
C ILE A 192 -22.56 30.75 -1.73
N THR A 193 -23.54 31.64 -1.72
CA THR A 193 -24.74 31.53 -2.56
C THR A 193 -24.42 31.80 -4.04
N LEU A 194 -24.99 30.98 -4.92
CA LEU A 194 -25.07 31.23 -6.36
C LEU A 194 -25.87 32.51 -6.61
N SER A 195 -25.18 33.63 -6.84
CA SER A 195 -25.81 34.87 -7.34
C SER A 195 -25.79 34.85 -8.86
N ASP A 196 -26.98 34.90 -9.44
CA ASP A 196 -27.33 35.41 -10.78
C ASP A 196 -26.47 34.99 -11.98
N GLY A 197 -26.78 33.82 -12.53
CA GLY A 197 -26.79 33.56 -14.00
C GLY A 197 -25.47 33.70 -14.78
N PHE A 198 -24.39 34.09 -14.14
CA PHE A 198 -23.06 34.27 -14.69
C PHE A 198 -22.07 33.66 -13.69
N PHE A 199 -21.10 32.89 -14.16
CA PHE A 199 -20.21 32.03 -13.37
C PHE A 199 -19.64 32.67 -12.09
N ALA A 200 -20.36 32.59 -10.96
CA ALA A 200 -19.83 32.90 -9.63
C ALA A 200 -19.21 31.64 -8.98
N TYR A 201 -18.43 30.88 -9.75
CA TYR A 201 -17.56 29.78 -9.28
C TYR A 201 -16.19 30.29 -8.77
N SER A 202 -15.99 31.61 -8.64
CA SER A 202 -14.64 32.19 -8.60
C SER A 202 -13.85 32.00 -7.30
N ASN A 203 -14.48 31.88 -6.13
CA ASN A 203 -13.73 31.91 -4.86
C ASN A 203 -13.20 30.53 -4.40
N LEU A 204 -13.83 29.42 -4.79
CA LEU A 204 -13.37 28.07 -4.43
C LEU A 204 -12.53 27.40 -5.54
N ASN A 205 -12.61 27.87 -6.78
CA ASN A 205 -11.86 27.30 -7.91
C ASN A 205 -10.34 27.27 -7.65
N THR A 206 -9.79 28.31 -7.04
CA THR A 206 -8.37 28.33 -6.66
C THR A 206 -8.07 27.24 -5.63
N THR A 207 -8.92 27.07 -4.61
CA THR A 207 -8.75 26.01 -3.60
C THR A 207 -8.83 24.62 -4.25
N TYR A 208 -9.79 24.37 -5.15
CA TYR A 208 -9.91 23.10 -5.86
C TYR A 208 -8.74 22.81 -6.78
N LEU A 209 -8.22 23.82 -7.49
CA LEU A 209 -7.03 23.71 -8.32
C LEU A 209 -5.82 23.30 -7.47
N PHE A 210 -5.64 23.92 -6.30
CA PHE A 210 -4.55 23.60 -5.39
C PHE A 210 -4.69 22.21 -4.76
N LEU A 211 -5.92 21.77 -4.45
CA LEU A 211 -6.16 20.38 -4.01
C LEU A 211 -5.78 19.37 -5.09
N PHE A 212 -6.14 19.63 -6.35
CA PHE A 212 -5.77 18.75 -7.45
C PHE A 212 -4.26 18.77 -7.73
N LEU A 213 -3.63 19.96 -7.73
CA LEU A 213 -2.19 20.10 -7.93
C LEU A 213 -1.41 19.37 -6.83
N ARG A 214 -1.86 19.49 -5.57
CA ARG A 214 -1.33 18.72 -4.44
C ARG A 214 -1.41 17.22 -4.70
N PHE A 215 -2.58 16.73 -5.10
CA PHE A 215 -2.75 15.32 -5.45
C PHE A 215 -1.74 14.87 -6.52
N VAL A 216 -1.57 15.65 -7.60
CA VAL A 216 -0.58 15.35 -8.65
C VAL A 216 0.84 15.27 -8.10
N ILE A 217 1.22 16.19 -7.22
CA ILE A 217 2.55 16.24 -6.61
C ILE A 217 2.78 15.05 -5.67
N HIS A 218 1.76 14.68 -4.90
CA HIS A 218 1.84 13.57 -3.96
C HIS A 218 1.90 12.19 -4.66
N ILE A 219 1.20 12.02 -5.80
CA ILE A 219 1.25 10.74 -6.53
C ILE A 219 2.53 10.59 -7.37
N LEU A 220 3.17 11.70 -7.76
CA LEU A 220 4.38 11.70 -8.58
C LEU A 220 5.50 10.78 -8.02
N PRO A 221 5.93 10.89 -6.74
CA PRO A 221 6.93 9.99 -6.18
C PRO A 221 6.53 8.51 -6.29
N TYR A 222 5.26 8.18 -6.12
CA TYR A 222 4.79 6.80 -6.25
C TYR A 222 4.88 6.30 -7.69
N VAL A 223 4.47 7.12 -8.67
CA VAL A 223 4.57 6.79 -10.10
C VAL A 223 6.03 6.57 -10.51
N LEU A 224 6.93 7.48 -10.11
CA LEU A 224 8.36 7.35 -10.42
C LEU A 224 8.97 6.12 -9.74
N ASN A 225 8.58 5.82 -8.50
CA ASN A 225 9.03 4.62 -7.80
C ASN A 225 8.58 3.33 -8.48
N ILE A 226 7.36 3.29 -9.04
CA ILE A 226 6.90 2.13 -9.81
C ILE A 226 7.84 1.86 -10.99
N ILE A 227 8.25 2.91 -11.71
CA ILE A 227 9.22 2.80 -12.81
C ILE A 227 10.58 2.32 -12.29
N ILE A 228 11.07 2.88 -11.18
CA ILE A 228 12.32 2.48 -10.53
C ILE A 228 12.29 0.99 -10.15
N VAL A 229 11.18 0.50 -9.62
CA VAL A 229 11.00 -0.90 -9.27
C VAL A 229 11.13 -1.79 -10.52
N PHE A 230 10.51 -1.42 -11.64
CA PHE A 230 10.67 -2.18 -12.89
C PHE A 230 12.12 -2.16 -13.38
N LEU A 231 12.78 -1.01 -13.35
CA LEU A 231 14.20 -0.89 -13.71
C LEU A 231 15.11 -1.73 -12.79
N ALA A 232 14.83 -1.75 -11.48
CA ALA A 232 15.56 -2.55 -10.51
C ALA A 232 15.37 -4.05 -10.75
N ARG A 233 14.16 -4.50 -11.11
CA ARG A 233 13.91 -5.91 -11.46
C ARG A 233 14.59 -6.31 -12.77
N ARG A 234 14.66 -5.40 -13.74
CA ARG A 234 15.43 -5.62 -14.96
C ARG A 234 16.92 -5.75 -14.67
N LEU A 235 17.47 -4.88 -13.82
CA LEU A 235 18.86 -5.00 -13.35
C LEU A 235 19.09 -6.34 -12.66
N LEU A 236 18.20 -6.75 -11.74
CA LEU A 236 18.31 -8.06 -11.10
C LEU A 236 18.27 -9.21 -12.10
N THR A 237 17.51 -9.09 -13.19
CA THR A 237 17.47 -10.13 -14.22
C THR A 237 18.77 -10.17 -15.01
N ALA A 238 19.30 -9.01 -15.43
CA ALA A 238 20.58 -8.91 -16.13
C ALA A 238 21.74 -9.44 -15.28
N MET A 239 21.78 -9.11 -13.97
CA MET A 239 22.77 -9.63 -13.03
C MET A 239 22.71 -11.14 -12.84
N ARG A 240 21.56 -11.77 -13.09
CA ARG A 240 21.38 -13.22 -12.98
C ARG A 240 22.00 -13.96 -14.17
N GLU A 241 22.03 -13.34 -15.34
CA GLU A 241 22.65 -13.90 -16.54
C GLU A 241 24.16 -13.75 -16.44
N ASP A 242 24.63 -12.51 -16.32
CA ASP A 242 26.03 -12.19 -16.09
C ASP A 242 26.15 -10.77 -15.52
N LEU A 243 26.73 -10.67 -14.32
CA LEU A 243 26.93 -9.42 -13.62
C LEU A 243 27.79 -8.43 -14.43
N TYR A 244 28.79 -8.91 -15.17
CA TYR A 244 29.82 -8.08 -15.80
C TYR A 244 29.55 -7.78 -17.27
N ARG A 245 28.49 -8.36 -17.84
CA ARG A 245 28.08 -8.11 -19.21
C ARG A 245 27.63 -6.65 -19.41
N GLU A 246 27.85 -6.13 -20.61
CA GLU A 246 27.52 -4.75 -20.98
C GLU A 246 26.04 -4.39 -20.73
N GLU A 247 25.12 -5.35 -20.84
CA GLU A 247 23.69 -5.12 -20.56
C GLU A 247 23.40 -4.84 -19.08
N SER A 248 24.05 -5.57 -18.17
CA SER A 248 23.94 -5.37 -16.71
C SER A 248 24.48 -3.99 -16.32
N VAL A 249 25.63 -3.63 -16.89
CA VAL A 249 26.25 -2.30 -16.80
C VAL A 249 25.29 -1.19 -17.25
N LYS A 250 24.77 -1.27 -18.48
CA LYS A 250 23.85 -0.28 -19.05
C LYS A 250 22.59 -0.12 -18.20
N THR A 251 22.08 -1.22 -17.66
CA THR A 251 20.87 -1.21 -16.84
C THR A 251 21.13 -0.58 -15.47
N ALA A 252 22.28 -0.83 -14.86
CA ALA A 252 22.69 -0.19 -13.59
C ALA A 252 22.83 1.33 -13.74
N ASP A 253 23.51 1.79 -14.79
CA ASP A 253 23.66 3.23 -15.08
C ASP A 253 22.33 3.91 -15.36
N LYS A 254 21.43 3.24 -16.10
CA LYS A 254 20.09 3.75 -16.36
C LYS A 254 19.29 3.88 -15.06
N LEU A 255 19.33 2.86 -14.19
CA LEU A 255 18.65 2.87 -12.91
C LEU A 255 19.18 3.98 -12.00
N ALA A 256 20.50 4.12 -11.87
CA ALA A 256 21.12 5.14 -11.03
C ALA A 256 20.77 6.57 -11.51
N ARG A 257 20.88 6.84 -12.81
CA ARG A 257 20.50 8.14 -13.38
C ARG A 257 19.03 8.46 -13.13
N PHE A 258 18.13 7.48 -13.32
CA PHE A 258 16.70 7.69 -13.13
C PHE A 258 16.34 7.92 -11.66
N CYS A 259 16.99 7.22 -10.72
CA CYS A 259 16.80 7.46 -9.29
C CYS A 259 17.25 8.88 -8.90
N MET A 260 18.41 9.33 -9.40
CA MET A 260 18.91 10.69 -9.13
C MET A 260 17.94 11.77 -9.63
N TRP A 261 17.46 11.63 -10.87
CA TRP A 261 16.44 12.52 -11.44
C TRP A 261 15.15 12.51 -10.63
N THR A 262 14.70 11.32 -10.21
CA THR A 262 13.48 11.17 -9.39
C THR A 262 13.60 11.95 -8.07
N LEU A 263 14.74 11.86 -7.38
CA LEU A 263 14.98 12.62 -6.15
C LEU A 263 14.91 14.13 -6.39
N ILE A 264 15.65 14.62 -7.39
CA ILE A 264 15.72 16.06 -7.71
C ILE A 264 14.34 16.60 -8.07
N VAL A 265 13.63 15.91 -8.96
CA VAL A 265 12.30 16.34 -9.44
C VAL A 265 11.27 16.32 -8.31
N THR A 266 11.22 15.25 -7.51
CA THR A 266 10.26 15.12 -6.42
C THR A 266 10.47 16.21 -5.37
N ILE A 267 11.72 16.41 -4.92
CA ILE A 267 12.06 17.42 -3.93
C ILE A 267 11.82 18.84 -4.49
N GLY A 268 12.23 19.08 -5.74
CA GLY A 268 12.08 20.39 -6.38
C GLY A 268 10.62 20.79 -6.60
N LEU A 269 9.77 19.86 -7.02
CA LEU A 269 8.34 20.13 -7.21
C LEU A 269 7.60 20.31 -5.89
N ASP A 270 7.92 19.52 -4.86
CA ASP A 270 7.34 19.70 -3.52
C ASP A 270 7.68 21.08 -2.94
N ALA A 271 8.97 21.46 -2.97
CA ALA A 271 9.42 22.77 -2.55
C ALA A 271 8.76 23.90 -3.38
N GLY A 272 8.72 23.74 -4.70
CA GLY A 272 8.08 24.71 -5.61
C GLY A 272 6.59 24.89 -5.33
N PHE A 273 5.89 23.81 -5.01
CA PHE A 273 4.47 23.87 -4.66
C PHE A 273 4.21 24.53 -3.30
N ASN A 274 5.03 24.26 -2.30
CA ASN A 274 4.94 24.93 -1.01
C ASN A 274 5.15 26.45 -1.16
N LEU A 275 6.10 26.88 -2.00
CA LEU A 275 6.28 28.29 -2.35
C LEU A 275 5.07 28.87 -3.09
N LEU A 276 4.48 28.11 -4.01
CA LEU A 276 3.27 28.53 -4.73
C LEU A 276 2.08 28.71 -3.77
N GLN A 277 1.88 27.80 -2.81
CA GLN A 277 0.85 27.93 -1.78
C GLN A 277 1.04 29.20 -0.94
N LEU A 278 2.28 29.49 -0.54
CA LEU A 278 2.60 30.72 0.21
C LEU A 278 2.25 31.99 -0.58
N PHE A 279 2.48 32.00 -1.90
CA PHE A 279 2.12 33.15 -2.74
C PHE A 279 0.61 33.34 -2.85
N PHE A 280 -0.15 32.25 -2.98
CA PHE A 280 -1.61 32.28 -3.12
C PHE A 280 -2.35 32.21 -1.77
N GLN A 281 -1.65 32.44 -0.66
CA GLN A 281 -2.17 32.09 0.65
C GLN A 281 -3.52 32.75 1.00
N ARG A 282 -3.74 33.98 0.52
CA ARG A 282 -4.95 34.76 0.77
C ARG A 282 -6.19 34.25 0.03
N GLN A 283 -6.03 33.31 -0.89
CA GLN A 283 -7.09 32.79 -1.76
C GLN A 283 -7.43 31.31 -1.48
N LEU A 284 -6.72 30.66 -0.54
CA LEU A 284 -6.96 29.25 -0.21
C LEU A 284 -7.73 29.14 1.10
N TYR A 285 -8.87 28.46 1.04
CA TYR A 285 -9.77 28.26 2.18
C TYR A 285 -9.51 26.95 2.93
N GLN A 286 -8.59 26.13 2.42
CA GLN A 286 -8.02 24.99 3.12
C GLN A 286 -6.52 24.96 2.87
N MET A 287 -5.74 24.96 3.95
CA MET A 287 -4.28 24.97 3.95
C MET A 287 -3.80 23.82 4.82
N ASP A 288 -2.96 22.96 4.26
CA ASP A 288 -2.14 22.03 5.05
C ASP A 288 -0.68 22.43 4.85
N TYR A 289 -0.19 23.40 5.63
CA TYR A 289 1.25 23.67 5.74
C TYR A 289 1.91 22.57 6.57
N VAL A 290 1.81 21.33 6.10
CA VAL A 290 2.60 20.23 6.64
C VAL A 290 3.70 20.00 5.62
N VAL A 291 4.96 20.10 6.05
CA VAL A 291 6.12 19.69 5.24
C VAL A 291 6.04 18.18 5.05
N THR A 292 5.25 17.73 4.07
CA THR A 292 5.05 16.32 3.75
C THR A 292 6.09 15.88 2.74
N VAL A 293 7.37 15.95 3.12
CA VAL A 293 8.41 15.29 2.34
C VAL A 293 8.07 13.79 2.31
N PRO A 294 8.01 13.13 1.14
CA PRO A 294 7.63 11.72 1.06
C PRO A 294 8.82 10.84 1.49
N VAL A 295 9.20 10.90 2.77
CA VAL A 295 10.45 10.38 3.34
C VAL A 295 10.65 8.91 2.98
N PHE A 296 9.61 8.08 3.13
CA PHE A 296 9.70 6.65 2.80
C PHE A 296 9.96 6.41 1.31
N SER A 297 9.33 7.21 0.44
CA SER A 297 9.57 7.16 -1.00
C SER A 297 11.00 7.54 -1.33
N LEU A 298 11.49 8.66 -0.81
CA LEU A 298 12.85 9.14 -1.07
C LEU A 298 13.91 8.20 -0.49
N ALA A 299 13.69 7.65 0.70
CA ALA A 299 14.57 6.66 1.30
C ALA A 299 14.66 5.39 0.45
N PHE A 300 13.54 4.91 -0.11
CA PHE A 300 13.54 3.80 -1.06
C PHE A 300 14.35 4.12 -2.32
N VAL A 301 14.11 5.28 -2.95
CA VAL A 301 14.86 5.71 -4.15
C VAL A 301 16.35 5.82 -3.86
N LEU A 302 16.72 6.39 -2.72
CA LEU A 302 18.11 6.52 -2.29
C LEU A 302 18.75 5.14 -2.08
N ALA A 303 18.06 4.20 -1.43
CA ALA A 303 18.56 2.84 -1.25
C ALA A 303 18.80 2.15 -2.60
N VAL A 304 17.88 2.28 -3.55
CA VAL A 304 18.03 1.72 -4.90
C VAL A 304 19.15 2.41 -5.69
N LEU A 305 19.32 3.73 -5.55
CA LEU A 305 20.42 4.49 -6.15
C LEU A 305 21.77 4.00 -5.64
N LEU A 306 21.92 3.89 -4.32
CA LEU A 306 23.16 3.41 -3.68
C LEU A 306 23.46 1.98 -4.10
N PHE A 307 22.45 1.12 -4.15
CA PHE A 307 22.58 -0.23 -4.67
C PHE A 307 23.06 -0.25 -6.13
N ALA A 308 22.43 0.53 -7.01
CA ALA A 308 22.80 0.59 -8.42
C ALA A 308 24.26 1.08 -8.62
N ARG A 309 24.68 2.10 -7.86
CA ARG A 309 26.05 2.61 -7.89
C ARG A 309 27.06 1.61 -7.32
N TYR A 310 26.71 0.92 -6.24
CA TYR A 310 27.55 -0.12 -5.67
C TYR A 310 27.81 -1.25 -6.67
N ILE A 311 26.77 -1.72 -7.36
CA ILE A 311 26.92 -2.73 -8.42
C ILE A 311 27.81 -2.21 -9.55
N ARG A 312 27.63 -0.94 -9.93
CA ARG A 312 28.46 -0.32 -10.98
C ARG A 312 29.94 -0.25 -10.61
N GLU A 313 30.23 0.05 -9.36
CA GLU A 313 31.60 0.09 -8.85
C GLU A 313 32.22 -1.31 -8.84
N MET A 314 31.49 -2.34 -8.41
CA MET A 314 31.97 -3.73 -8.49
C MET A 314 32.29 -4.15 -9.93
N GLN A 315 31.45 -3.76 -10.89
CA GLN A 315 31.69 -4.05 -12.31
C GLN A 315 32.94 -3.36 -12.83
N ARG A 316 33.16 -2.10 -12.43
CA ARG A 316 34.34 -1.32 -12.82
C ARG A 316 35.62 -1.93 -12.23
N LEU A 317 35.63 -2.25 -10.95
CA LEU A 317 36.79 -2.86 -10.29
C LEU A 317 37.20 -4.19 -10.94
N LYS A 318 36.21 -4.99 -11.37
CA LYS A 318 36.48 -6.24 -12.10
C LYS A 318 37.08 -5.98 -13.48
N ALA A 319 36.50 -5.04 -14.24
CA ALA A 319 37.01 -4.67 -15.55
C ALA A 319 38.44 -4.11 -15.48
N ASP A 320 38.72 -3.26 -14.49
CA ASP A 320 40.05 -2.71 -14.26
C ASP A 320 41.05 -3.83 -13.92
N ASN A 321 40.67 -4.76 -13.03
CA ASN A 321 41.53 -5.90 -12.68
C ASN A 321 41.82 -6.84 -13.88
N ASP A 322 40.83 -7.05 -14.75
CA ASP A 322 40.98 -7.88 -15.96
C ASP A 322 41.84 -7.19 -17.04
N LEU A 323 42.15 -5.89 -16.91
CA LEU A 323 43.12 -5.20 -17.78
C LEU A 323 44.59 -5.41 -17.35
N PHE A 324 44.82 -5.84 -16.11
CA PHE A 324 46.18 -6.02 -15.54
C PHE A 324 46.66 -7.49 -15.54
N ILE A 325 45.78 -8.44 -15.86
CA ILE A 325 46.08 -9.88 -15.98
C ILE A 325 46.19 -10.24 -17.47
#